data_AF-A0A9P5UP90-F1
#
_entry.id   AF-A0A9P5UP90-F1
#
_cell.length_a   1.000
_cell.length_b   1.000
_cell.length_c   1.000
_cell.angle_alpha   90.00
_cell.angle_beta   90.00
_cell.angle_gamma   90.00
#
_symmetry.space_group_name_H-M   'P 1'
#
loop_
_entity.id
_entity.type
_entity.pdbx_description
1 polymer ?
#
loop_
_entity_poly.entity_id
_entity_poly.type
_entity_poly.pdbx_seq_one_letter_code
_entity_poly.pdbx_strand_id
1 'polypeptide(L)'
;IRDMYWSKTNFEAVESLKSTAAKHGFTLLEATLRWMRHHSTLEAKDGIIMGSSTVDQLRECLIALDKGPLPEEMIKAFDEAWEHVKASTEWYFRDPPPAAAKEE
;
A
#
# COMPACT_ATOMS: atom_id res chain seq x y z
N ILE A 1 -11.79 7.17 8.15
CA ILE A 1 -10.42 6.62 8.02
C ILE A 1 -10.29 5.33 8.80
N ARG A 2 -10.57 5.32 10.12
CA ARG A 2 -10.50 4.09 10.91
C ARG A 2 -11.37 2.97 10.32
N ASP A 3 -12.62 3.26 10.00
CA ASP A 3 -13.54 2.22 9.49
C ASP A 3 -13.10 1.62 8.14
N MET A 4 -12.39 2.40 7.32
CA MET A 4 -11.93 1.98 5.98
C MET A 4 -10.70 1.05 6.03
N TYR A 5 -9.83 1.20 7.03
CA TYR A 5 -8.56 0.47 7.10
C TYR A 5 -8.46 -0.49 8.30
N TRP A 6 -9.23 -0.28 9.36
CA TRP A 6 -9.15 -1.04 10.60
C TRP A 6 -10.00 -2.31 10.51
N SER A 7 -9.53 -3.31 9.78
CA SER A 7 -10.22 -4.58 9.56
C SER A 7 -9.26 -5.76 9.73
N LYS A 8 -9.82 -6.93 10.11
CA LYS A 8 -9.05 -8.19 10.24
C LYS A 8 -8.30 -8.52 8.95
N THR A 9 -8.96 -8.38 7.80
CA THR A 9 -8.40 -8.62 6.47
C THR A 9 -7.17 -7.75 6.19
N ASN A 10 -7.23 -6.46 6.54
CA ASN A 10 -6.07 -5.56 6.38
C ASN A 10 -4.93 -5.94 7.32
N PHE A 11 -5.22 -6.33 8.57
CA PHE A 11 -4.18 -6.76 9.51
C PHE A 11 -3.46 -8.03 9.03
N GLU A 12 -4.19 -9.03 8.54
CA GLU A 12 -3.63 -10.26 7.97
C GLU A 12 -2.71 -9.96 6.78
N ALA A 13 -3.13 -9.07 5.88
CA ALA A 13 -2.32 -8.62 4.75
C ALA A 13 -1.03 -7.91 5.22
N VAL A 14 -1.14 -7.00 6.20
CA VAL A 14 0.00 -6.29 6.78
C VAL A 14 0.98 -7.25 7.46
N GLU A 15 0.50 -8.27 8.17
CA GLU A 15 1.35 -9.29 8.80
C GLU A 15 2.11 -10.11 7.76
N SER A 16 1.44 -10.53 6.69
CA SER A 16 2.08 -11.22 5.56
C SER A 16 3.19 -10.38 4.93
N LEU A 17 2.90 -9.11 4.63
CA LEU A 17 3.88 -8.18 4.05
C LEU A 17 5.06 -7.91 4.99
N LYS A 18 4.82 -7.77 6.30
CA LYS A 18 5.89 -7.61 7.30
C LYS A 18 6.81 -8.82 7.33
N SER A 19 6.25 -10.03 7.29
CA SER A 19 7.01 -11.27 7.26
C SER A 19 7.93 -11.32 6.04
N THR A 20 7.40 -11.03 4.85
CA THR A 20 8.18 -11.00 3.61
C THR A 20 9.25 -9.91 3.62
N ALA A 21 8.91 -8.69 4.05
CA ALA A 21 9.87 -7.59 4.14
C ALA A 21 11.04 -7.91 5.09
N ALA A 22 10.75 -8.55 6.24
CA ALA A 22 11.76 -8.96 7.20
C ALA A 22 12.76 -9.97 6.65
N LYS A 23 12.34 -10.90 5.78
CA LYS A 23 13.26 -11.84 5.11
C LYS A 23 14.30 -11.14 4.24
N HIS A 24 13.93 -10.00 3.65
CA HIS A 24 14.81 -9.19 2.81
C HIS A 24 15.52 -8.06 3.58
N GLY A 25 15.31 -7.97 4.90
CA GLY A 25 15.92 -6.94 5.75
C GLY A 25 15.35 -5.54 5.54
N PHE A 26 14.14 -5.41 4.99
CA PHE A 26 13.47 -4.13 4.82
C PHE A 26 12.44 -3.90 5.93
N THR A 27 12.18 -2.63 6.24
CA THR A 27 10.96 -2.28 6.96
C THR A 27 9.77 -2.34 6.00
N LEU A 28 8.56 -2.56 6.53
CA LEU A 28 7.36 -2.50 5.70
C LEU A 28 7.21 -1.10 5.04
N LEU A 29 7.54 -0.03 5.77
CA LEU A 29 7.50 1.33 5.25
C LEU A 29 8.41 1.50 4.02
N GLU A 30 9.66 1.01 4.11
CA GLU A 30 10.58 1.03 2.99
C GLU A 30 10.04 0.25 1.79
N ALA A 31 9.51 -0.95 2.03
CA ALA A 31 8.94 -1.77 0.97
C ALA A 31 7.77 -1.05 0.28
N THR A 32 6.82 -0.50 1.04
CA THR A 32 5.67 0.21 0.48
C THR A 32 6.08 1.43 -0.35
N LEU A 33 7.05 2.23 0.12
CA LEU A 33 7.52 3.41 -0.62
C LEU A 33 8.22 3.03 -1.92
N ARG A 34 9.08 2.01 -1.88
CA ARG A 34 9.75 1.50 -3.09
C ARG A 34 8.74 0.88 -4.07
N TRP A 35 7.71 0.21 -3.58
CA TRP A 35 6.63 -0.30 -4.42
C TRP A 35 5.86 0.83 -5.10
N MET A 36 5.47 1.87 -4.36
CA MET A 36 4.77 3.03 -4.93
C MET A 36 5.60 3.72 -6.02
N ARG A 37 6.92 3.83 -5.86
CA ARG A 37 7.76 4.52 -6.84
C ARG A 37 8.05 3.68 -8.10
N HIS A 38 8.28 2.37 -7.95
CA HIS A 38 8.84 1.55 -9.03
C HIS A 38 7.84 0.58 -9.66
N HIS A 39 6.77 0.22 -8.95
CA HIS A 39 5.88 -0.88 -9.31
C HIS A 39 4.40 -0.48 -9.36
N SER A 40 4.08 0.77 -9.02
CA SER A 40 2.73 1.30 -9.19
C SER A 40 2.48 1.76 -10.63
N THR A 41 1.26 2.23 -10.90
CA THR A 41 0.89 2.83 -12.18
C THR A 41 1.35 4.30 -12.34
N LEU A 42 2.08 4.86 -11.37
CA LEU A 42 2.52 6.25 -11.40
C LEU A 42 3.58 6.49 -12.47
N GLU A 43 3.46 7.62 -13.18
CA GLU A 43 4.43 8.09 -14.17
C GLU A 43 5.32 9.21 -13.59
N ALA A 44 6.39 9.58 -14.32
CA ALA A 44 7.32 10.64 -13.90
C ALA A 44 6.68 12.04 -13.71
N LYS A 45 5.49 12.27 -14.26
CA LYS A 45 4.71 13.50 -14.10
C LYS A 45 3.86 13.51 -12.82
N ASP A 46 3.66 12.34 -12.21
CA ASP A 46 2.84 12.18 -11.02
C ASP A 46 3.68 12.37 -9.75
N GLY A 47 3.00 12.61 -8.63
CA GLY A 47 3.64 12.86 -7.34
C GLY A 47 3.07 12.00 -6.22
N ILE A 48 3.93 11.64 -5.27
CA ILE A 48 3.54 10.95 -4.03
C ILE A 48 3.44 12.01 -2.93
N ILE A 49 2.24 12.19 -2.35
CA ILE A 49 2.04 13.06 -1.19
C ILE A 49 2.48 12.30 0.07
N MET A 50 3.43 12.85 0.80
CA MET A 50 3.95 12.24 2.02
C MET A 50 3.54 13.03 3.26
N GLY A 51 2.85 12.34 4.16
CA GLY A 51 2.54 12.85 5.50
C GLY A 51 3.55 12.32 6.52
N SER A 52 4.16 13.21 7.29
CA SER A 52 5.07 12.87 8.38
C SER A 52 4.78 13.74 9.60
N SER A 53 4.87 13.17 10.80
CA SER A 53 4.70 13.93 12.05
C SER A 53 6.03 14.46 12.58
N THR A 54 7.16 13.95 12.09
CA THR A 54 8.51 14.41 12.45
C THR A 54 9.42 14.50 11.22
N VAL A 55 10.49 15.28 11.34
CA VAL A 55 11.49 15.43 10.26
C VAL A 55 12.24 14.13 10.01
N ASP A 56 12.49 13.32 11.04
CA ASP A 56 13.21 12.05 10.88
C ASP A 56 12.40 11.03 10.09
N GLN A 57 11.08 10.95 10.32
CA GLN A 57 10.18 10.15 9.49
C GLN A 57 10.24 10.58 8.02
N LEU A 58 10.24 11.90 7.76
CA LEU A 58 10.35 12.40 6.39
C LEU A 58 11.68 11.99 5.75
N ARG A 59 12.80 12.10 6.48
CA ARG A 59 14.12 11.68 5.99
C ARG A 59 14.16 10.19 5.65
N GLU A 60 13.64 9.34 6.52
CA GLU A 60 13.55 7.89 6.28
C GLU A 60 12.75 7.58 5.01
N CYS A 61 11.61 8.25 4.83
CA CYS A 61 10.79 8.04 3.64
C CYS A 61 11.49 8.50 2.35
N LEU A 62 12.19 9.64 2.37
CA LEU A 62 12.97 10.13 1.22
C LEU A 62 14.10 9.16 0.85
N ILE A 63 14.84 8.67 1.85
CA ILE A 63 15.89 7.66 1.64
C ILE A 63 15.29 6.39 1.03
N ALA A 64 14.11 5.95 1.49
CA ALA A 64 13.45 4.78 0.93
C ALA A 64 13.00 4.97 -0.53
N LEU A 65 12.50 6.16 -0.88
CA LEU A 65 12.12 6.48 -2.26
C LEU A 65 13.32 6.49 -3.21
N ASP A 66 14.49 6.93 -2.77
CA ASP A 66 15.70 6.95 -3.61
C ASP A 66 16.28 5.55 -3.89
N LYS A 67 15.90 4.55 -3.09
CA LYS A 67 16.33 3.15 -3.30
C LYS A 67 15.72 2.58 -4.58
N GLY A 68 16.37 1.54 -5.10
CA GLY A 68 15.97 0.85 -6.32
C GLY A 68 14.72 -0.05 -6.18
N PRO A 69 14.36 -0.77 -7.26
CA PRO A 69 13.19 -1.63 -7.29
C PRO A 69 13.26 -2.76 -6.26
N LEU A 70 12.09 -3.29 -5.89
CA LEU A 70 11.96 -4.43 -4.98
C LEU A 70 12.24 -5.78 -5.66
N PRO A 71 12.67 -6.81 -4.89
CA PRO A 71 12.71 -8.20 -5.36
C PRO A 71 11.32 -8.73 -5.73
N GLU A 72 11.29 -9.69 -6.65
CA GLU A 72 10.06 -10.31 -7.15
C GLU A 72 9.18 -10.92 -6.04
N GLU A 73 9.78 -11.55 -5.03
CA GLU A 73 9.04 -12.10 -3.87
C GLU A 73 8.22 -11.02 -3.15
N MET A 74 8.78 -9.81 -3.00
CA MET A 74 8.08 -8.72 -2.34
C MET A 74 6.95 -8.16 -3.22
N ILE A 75 7.17 -8.07 -4.53
CA ILE A 75 6.13 -7.65 -5.49
C ILE A 75 4.95 -8.61 -5.43
N LYS A 76 5.23 -9.92 -5.51
CA LYS A 76 4.21 -10.97 -5.41
C LYS A 76 3.45 -10.91 -4.09
N ALA A 77 4.12 -10.63 -2.99
CA ALA A 77 3.48 -10.46 -1.69
C ALA A 77 2.52 -9.26 -1.66
N PHE A 78 2.86 -8.15 -2.33
CA PHE A 78 1.94 -7.01 -2.49
C PHE A 78 0.73 -7.37 -3.35
N ASP A 79 0.92 -8.10 -4.44
CA ASP A 79 -0.18 -8.54 -5.31
C ASP A 79 -1.13 -9.49 -4.55
N GLU A 80 -0.60 -10.45 -3.81
CA GLU A 80 -1.38 -11.37 -2.96
C GLU A 80 -2.12 -10.61 -1.84
N ALA A 81 -1.46 -9.64 -1.21
CA ALA A 81 -2.08 -8.79 -0.20
C ALA A 81 -3.24 -7.96 -0.80
N TRP A 82 -3.08 -7.43 -2.01
CA TRP A 82 -4.15 -6.72 -2.72
C TRP A 82 -5.32 -7.63 -3.03
N GLU A 83 -5.07 -8.83 -3.56
CA GLU A 83 -6.11 -9.82 -3.85
C GLU A 83 -6.91 -10.21 -2.59
N HIS A 84 -6.26 -10.24 -1.43
CA HIS A 84 -6.91 -10.51 -0.13
C HIS A 84 -7.82 -9.36 0.31
N VAL A 85 -7.42 -8.10 0.14
CA VAL A 85 -8.14 -6.94 0.68
C VAL A 85 -9.14 -6.29 -0.29
N LYS A 86 -9.00 -6.52 -1.61
CA LYS A 86 -9.76 -5.79 -2.64
C LYS A 86 -11.27 -5.86 -2.47
N ALA A 87 -11.81 -7.00 -2.03
CA ALA A 87 -13.25 -7.19 -1.83
C ALA A 87 -13.80 -6.38 -0.64
N SER A 88 -12.94 -6.02 0.31
CA SER A 88 -13.29 -5.22 1.49
C SER A 88 -12.94 -3.74 1.36
N THR A 89 -12.40 -3.33 0.20
CA THR A 89 -11.93 -1.97 -0.03
C THR A 89 -13.10 -1.06 -0.39
N GLU A 90 -13.24 0.06 0.33
CA GLU A 90 -14.25 1.08 0.01
C GLU A 90 -13.88 1.86 -1.26
N TRP A 91 -14.89 2.44 -1.90
CA TRP A 91 -14.70 3.35 -3.03
C TRP A 91 -13.89 4.58 -2.62
N TYR A 92 -12.97 5.02 -3.49
CA TYR A 92 -12.12 6.19 -3.23
C TYR A 92 -12.92 7.51 -3.16
N PHE A 93 -13.96 7.65 -3.99
CA PHE A 93 -14.83 8.82 -4.00
C PHE A 93 -16.02 8.65 -3.05
N ARG A 94 -16.49 9.77 -2.47
CA ARG A 94 -17.64 9.82 -1.57
C ARG A 94 -18.78 10.62 -2.21
N ASP A 95 -19.47 10.01 -3.18
CA ASP A 95 -20.79 10.42 -3.68
C ASP A 95 -21.41 9.26 -4.49
N PRO A 96 -22.74 9.10 -4.52
CA PRO A 96 -23.38 7.86 -4.11
C PRO A 96 -23.14 6.69 -5.09
N PRO A 97 -23.01 5.44 -4.58
CA PRO A 97 -23.06 4.27 -5.44
C PRO A 97 -24.43 4.23 -6.15
N PRO A 98 -24.52 3.85 -7.45
CA PRO A 98 -25.81 3.53 -8.03
C PRO A 98 -26.46 2.51 -7.11
N ALA A 99 -27.72 2.77 -6.73
CA ALA A 99 -28.53 1.86 -5.94
C ALA A 99 -28.24 0.45 -6.44
N ALA A 100 -27.80 -0.42 -5.52
CA ALA A 100 -27.59 -1.84 -5.78
C ALA A 100 -28.61 -2.26 -6.83
N ALA A 101 -28.13 -2.61 -8.03
CA ALA A 101 -28.97 -3.06 -9.10
C ALA A 101 -29.87 -4.12 -8.47
N LYS A 102 -31.13 -3.78 -8.25
CA LYS A 102 -32.14 -4.76 -7.93
C LYS A 102 -32.21 -5.56 -9.21
N GLU A 103 -31.57 -6.74 -9.19
CA GLU A 103 -31.81 -7.76 -10.19
C GLU A 103 -33.33 -7.99 -10.22
N GLU A 104 -33.94 -7.60 -11.34
CA GLU A 104 -35.22 -8.15 -11.80
C GLU A 104 -34.99 -9.53 -12.42
#